data_AF-A0A3G6RR33-F1
#
_entry.id   AF-A0A3G6RR33-F1
#
_cell.length_a   1.000
_cell.length_b   1.000
_cell.length_c   1.000
_cell.angle_alpha   90.00
_cell.angle_beta   90.00
_cell.angle_gamma   90.00
#
_symmetry.space_group_name_H-M   'P 1'
#
loop_
_entity.id
_entity.type
_entity.pdbx_description
1 polymer ?
#
loop_
_entity_poly.entity_id
_entity_poly.type
_entity_poly.pdbx_seq_one_letter_code
_entity_poly.pdbx_strand_id
1 'polypeptide(L)'
;MIFPKAKKIARELDWYKTDDGVFGLYKGYFFNVSDASVMSTPQFKFVTVITGSLAEEQRLQIKAELATNKRKLKFTSFEILDDGIFFKFAENITFTKLKTVYALFDFLADQFKRLNIAEQNKCHRCGKNQKINYYNLHDTGIILCDTCFNNAILEFQTNREVKEVFYQSIVISFILASLAWIWLLFFMKDNKLIVKPADKF
;
A
#
# COMPACT_ATOMS: atom_id res chain seq x y z
N MET A 1 2.70 10.68 5.04
CA MET A 1 2.32 11.07 6.42
C MET A 1 0.88 10.63 6.65
N ILE A 2 0.65 9.70 7.57
CA ILE A 2 -0.70 9.17 7.85
C ILE A 2 -1.56 10.24 8.53
N PHE A 3 -2.76 10.48 7.98
CA PHE A 3 -3.69 11.49 8.47
C PHE A 3 -4.25 11.13 9.87
N PRO A 4 -4.57 12.12 10.74
CA PRO A 4 -5.05 11.86 12.11
C PRO A 4 -6.25 10.91 12.22
N LYS A 5 -7.14 10.91 11.22
CA LYS A 5 -8.33 10.03 11.20
C LYS A 5 -7.97 8.56 10.96
N ALA A 6 -7.07 8.27 10.02
CA ALA A 6 -6.59 6.91 9.79
C ALA A 6 -5.85 6.37 11.03
N LYS A 7 -5.02 7.21 11.67
CA LYS A 7 -4.40 6.88 12.97
C LYS A 7 -5.43 6.55 14.05
N LYS A 8 -6.57 7.26 14.07
CA LYS A 8 -7.65 7.01 15.01
C LYS A 8 -8.32 5.66 14.76
N ILE A 9 -8.63 5.32 13.50
CA ILE A 9 -9.12 3.98 13.12
C ILE A 9 -8.16 2.92 13.63
N ALA A 10 -6.86 3.09 13.38
CA ALA A 10 -5.88 2.09 13.77
C ALA A 10 -5.76 1.87 15.27
N ARG A 11 -5.87 2.93 16.07
CA ARG A 11 -5.89 2.81 17.52
C ARG A 11 -7.18 2.17 18.05
N GLU A 12 -8.33 2.49 17.44
CA GLU A 12 -9.63 1.97 17.89
C GLU A 12 -9.82 0.50 17.54
N LEU A 13 -9.30 0.05 16.40
CA LEU A 13 -9.49 -1.30 15.88
C LEU A 13 -8.26 -2.21 16.03
N ASP A 14 -7.20 -1.73 16.67
CA ASP A 14 -5.89 -2.42 16.75
C ASP A 14 -5.35 -2.82 15.35
N TRP A 15 -5.41 -1.87 14.42
CA TRP A 15 -4.94 -2.07 13.04
C TRP A 15 -3.48 -1.67 12.84
N TYR A 16 -2.93 -2.19 11.76
CA TYR A 16 -1.57 -1.93 11.31
C TYR A 16 -1.50 -0.68 10.44
N LYS A 17 -0.29 -0.15 10.25
CA LYS A 17 -0.02 1.05 9.44
C LYS A 17 0.85 0.71 8.22
N THR A 18 0.63 1.43 7.13
CA THR A 18 1.57 1.58 6.00
C THR A 18 2.21 2.96 6.05
N ASP A 19 2.90 3.40 5.00
CA ASP A 19 3.50 4.75 4.98
C ASP A 19 2.45 5.85 4.76
N ASP A 20 1.35 5.51 4.10
CA ASP A 20 0.26 6.41 3.70
C ASP A 20 -1.14 6.02 4.24
N GLY A 21 -1.26 4.91 4.96
CA GLY A 21 -2.55 4.34 5.34
C GLY A 21 -2.53 3.42 6.55
N VAL A 22 -3.67 2.76 6.77
CA VAL A 22 -3.91 1.79 7.84
C VAL A 22 -4.75 0.63 7.33
N PHE A 23 -4.60 -0.54 7.93
CA PHE A 23 -5.29 -1.74 7.47
C PHE A 23 -5.48 -2.79 8.55
N GLY A 24 -6.53 -3.59 8.39
CA GLY A 24 -6.81 -4.71 9.28
C GLY A 24 -8.19 -5.30 9.06
N LEU A 25 -8.59 -6.17 9.99
CA LEU A 25 -9.89 -6.84 9.95
C LEU A 25 -10.95 -5.97 10.63
N TYR A 26 -12.10 -5.83 9.97
CA TYR A 26 -13.35 -5.33 10.55
C TYR A 26 -14.44 -6.36 10.32
N LYS A 27 -15.00 -6.90 11.41
CA LYS A 27 -16.06 -7.93 11.37
C LYS A 27 -15.74 -9.10 10.41
N GLY A 28 -14.49 -9.57 10.42
CA GLY A 28 -14.02 -10.69 9.59
C GLY A 28 -13.59 -10.32 8.16
N TYR A 29 -13.83 -9.08 7.71
CA TYR A 29 -13.44 -8.61 6.37
C TYR A 29 -12.22 -7.69 6.44
N PHE A 30 -11.36 -7.74 5.42
CA PHE A 30 -10.08 -7.05 5.45
C PHE A 30 -10.15 -5.73 4.67
N PHE A 31 -9.80 -4.64 5.34
CA PHE A 31 -9.89 -3.30 4.80
C PHE A 31 -8.53 -2.61 4.81
N ASN A 32 -8.31 -1.79 3.79
CA ASN A 32 -7.25 -0.80 3.70
C ASN A 32 -7.89 0.59 3.64
N VAL A 33 -7.32 1.55 4.36
CA VAL A 33 -7.68 2.96 4.29
C VAL A 33 -6.41 3.76 4.08
N SER A 34 -6.28 4.38 2.92
CA SER A 34 -5.14 5.23 2.57
C SER A 34 -5.62 6.60 2.09
N ASP A 35 -4.69 7.55 2.06
CA ASP A 35 -4.91 8.87 1.49
C ASP A 35 -4.09 9.02 0.21
N ALA A 36 -4.62 9.74 -0.76
CA ALA A 36 -3.81 10.21 -1.88
C ALA A 36 -2.67 11.09 -1.35
N SER A 37 -1.55 11.13 -2.09
CA SER A 37 -0.42 11.98 -1.72
C SER A 37 -0.86 13.40 -1.35
N VAL A 38 -0.25 13.97 -0.31
CA VAL A 38 -0.58 15.32 0.20
C VAL A 38 -0.47 16.40 -0.90
N MET A 39 0.35 16.15 -1.92
CA MET A 39 0.56 17.04 -3.07
C MET A 39 -0.40 16.79 -4.24
N SER A 40 -1.30 15.81 -4.14
CA SER A 40 -2.29 15.54 -5.18
C SER A 40 -3.50 16.46 -5.05
N THR A 41 -3.81 17.18 -6.13
CA THR A 41 -5.07 17.88 -6.33
C THR A 41 -5.80 17.20 -7.50
N PRO A 42 -7.03 16.73 -7.31
CA PRO A 42 -7.86 16.79 -6.11
C PRO A 42 -7.40 15.83 -5.00
N GLN A 43 -7.68 16.17 -3.73
CA GLN A 43 -7.37 15.29 -2.59
C GLN A 43 -8.41 14.18 -2.46
N PHE A 44 -7.94 12.95 -2.27
CA PHE A 44 -8.80 11.79 -2.15
C PHE A 44 -8.42 10.93 -0.94
N LYS A 45 -9.44 10.33 -0.34
CA LYS A 45 -9.31 9.20 0.56
C LYS A 45 -9.75 7.94 -0.17
N PHE A 46 -8.99 6.87 0.03
CA PHE A 46 -9.27 5.57 -0.56
C PHE A 46 -9.63 4.56 0.53
N VAL A 47 -10.61 3.73 0.21
CA VAL A 47 -10.96 2.57 1.03
C VAL A 47 -11.00 1.37 0.11
N THR A 48 -10.19 0.36 0.39
CA THR A 48 -10.21 -0.91 -0.34
C THR A 48 -10.67 -2.00 0.59
N VAL A 49 -11.53 -2.88 0.12
CA VAL A 49 -11.90 -4.10 0.84
C VAL A 49 -11.52 -5.31 0.00
N ILE A 50 -10.84 -6.27 0.61
CA ILE A 50 -10.54 -7.55 -0.03
C ILE A 50 -11.76 -8.44 0.15
N THR A 51 -12.16 -9.14 -0.91
CA THR A 51 -13.30 -10.07 -0.92
C THR A 51 -12.93 -11.45 -1.42
N GLY A 52 -11.73 -11.61 -2.00
CA GLY A 52 -11.44 -12.74 -2.86
C GLY A 52 -12.32 -12.73 -4.12
N SER A 53 -12.37 -13.86 -4.83
CA SER A 53 -13.13 -13.99 -6.06
C SER A 53 -14.65 -13.90 -5.81
N LEU A 54 -15.29 -12.90 -6.40
CA LEU A 54 -16.74 -12.73 -6.38
C LEU A 54 -17.39 -13.39 -7.61
N ALA A 55 -18.46 -14.15 -7.39
CA ALA A 55 -19.31 -14.64 -8.48
C ALA A 55 -20.03 -13.47 -9.18
N GLU A 56 -20.36 -13.62 -10.47
CA GLU A 56 -21.00 -12.56 -11.25
C GLU A 56 -22.31 -12.06 -10.63
N GLU A 57 -23.13 -12.96 -10.07
CA GLU A 57 -24.37 -12.58 -9.38
C GLU A 57 -24.08 -11.71 -8.13
N GLN A 58 -23.06 -12.08 -7.34
CA GLN A 58 -22.63 -11.28 -6.19
C GLN A 58 -22.12 -9.90 -6.63
N ARG A 59 -21.33 -9.84 -7.72
CA ARG A 59 -20.83 -8.57 -8.29
C ARG A 59 -21.99 -7.66 -8.70
N LEU A 60 -22.99 -8.20 -9.40
CA LEU A 60 -24.17 -7.45 -9.83
C LEU A 60 -24.99 -6.93 -8.65
N GLN A 61 -25.22 -7.77 -7.64
CA GLN A 61 -26.00 -7.39 -6.46
C GLN A 61 -25.29 -6.31 -5.63
N ILE A 62 -23.99 -6.47 -5.38
CA ILE A 62 -23.18 -5.46 -4.69
C ILE A 62 -23.21 -4.14 -5.45
N LYS A 63 -23.05 -4.18 -6.77
CA LYS A 63 -23.07 -2.98 -7.62
C LYS A 63 -24.42 -2.25 -7.51
N ALA A 64 -25.54 -2.97 -7.54
CA ALA A 64 -26.87 -2.39 -7.40
C ALA A 64 -27.09 -1.77 -6.00
N GLU A 65 -26.67 -2.46 -4.94
CA GLU A 65 -26.77 -2.00 -3.56
C GLU A 65 -25.93 -0.75 -3.30
N LEU A 66 -24.69 -0.72 -3.81
CA LEU A 66 -23.81 0.44 -3.72
C LEU A 66 -24.35 1.63 -4.52
N ALA A 67 -24.89 1.40 -5.73
CA ALA A 67 -25.50 2.46 -6.52
C ALA A 67 -26.70 3.09 -5.80
N THR A 68 -27.56 2.26 -5.21
CA THR A 68 -28.75 2.69 -4.46
C THR A 68 -28.38 3.47 -3.20
N ASN A 69 -27.33 3.04 -2.50
CA ASN A 69 -26.91 3.63 -1.23
C ASN A 69 -25.81 4.71 -1.37
N LYS A 70 -25.38 5.07 -2.60
CA LYS A 70 -24.27 6.01 -2.85
C LYS A 70 -24.39 7.31 -2.08
N ARG A 71 -25.58 7.94 -2.08
CA ARG A 71 -25.81 9.22 -1.36
C ARG A 71 -25.66 9.08 0.15
N LYS A 72 -26.09 7.96 0.72
CA LYS A 72 -26.00 7.66 2.16
C LYS A 72 -24.54 7.40 2.56
N LEU A 73 -23.80 6.66 1.74
CA LEU A 73 -22.41 6.27 1.99
C LEU A 73 -21.39 7.33 1.58
N LYS A 74 -21.78 8.32 0.76
CA LYS A 74 -21.02 9.52 0.41
C LYS A 74 -19.68 9.29 -0.30
N PHE A 75 -19.46 8.12 -0.88
CA PHE A 75 -18.31 7.90 -1.77
C PHE A 75 -18.55 8.61 -3.12
N THR A 76 -17.46 9.00 -3.77
CA THR A 76 -17.47 9.64 -5.10
C THR A 76 -17.63 8.61 -6.20
N SER A 77 -16.84 7.54 -6.15
CA SER A 77 -16.89 6.41 -7.08
C SER A 77 -16.46 5.13 -6.38
N PHE A 78 -16.79 4.00 -6.98
CA PHE A 78 -16.27 2.69 -6.61
C PHE A 78 -15.97 1.88 -7.85
N GLU A 79 -15.09 0.90 -7.70
CA GLU A 79 -14.70 -0.06 -8.73
C GLU A 79 -14.63 -1.44 -8.08
N ILE A 80 -15.20 -2.45 -8.73
CA ILE A 80 -15.10 -3.85 -8.29
C ILE A 80 -13.98 -4.46 -9.11
N LEU A 81 -12.90 -4.85 -8.43
CA LEU A 81 -11.77 -5.58 -8.97
C LEU A 81 -11.97 -7.08 -8.75
N ASP A 82 -11.02 -7.89 -9.20
CA ASP A 82 -11.16 -9.35 -9.13
C ASP A 82 -11.09 -9.91 -7.70
N ASP A 83 -10.35 -9.25 -6.82
CA ASP A 83 -10.10 -9.67 -5.45
C ASP A 83 -10.66 -8.71 -4.39
N GLY A 84 -11.35 -7.64 -4.81
CA GLY A 84 -11.81 -6.62 -3.88
C GLY A 84 -12.62 -5.49 -4.50
N ILE A 85 -12.97 -4.53 -3.66
CA ILE A 85 -13.71 -3.33 -4.07
C ILE A 85 -12.95 -2.10 -3.60
N PHE A 86 -12.72 -1.19 -4.54
CA PHE A 86 -12.02 0.07 -4.33
C PHE A 86 -13.02 1.22 -4.28
N PHE A 87 -12.90 2.08 -3.27
CA PHE A 87 -13.73 3.26 -3.07
C PHE A 87 -12.89 4.52 -3.03
N LYS A 88 -13.43 5.58 -3.65
CA LYS A 88 -12.81 6.90 -3.69
C LYS A 88 -13.73 7.93 -3.06
N PHE A 89 -13.19 8.73 -2.15
CA PHE A 89 -13.87 9.85 -1.50
C PHE A 89 -13.15 11.16 -1.83
N ALA A 90 -13.83 12.07 -2.53
CA ALA A 90 -13.31 13.41 -2.80
C ALA A 90 -13.31 14.27 -1.54
N GLU A 91 -12.16 14.83 -1.18
CA GLU A 91 -11.97 15.66 0.01
C GLU A 91 -11.78 17.15 -0.30
N ASN A 92 -12.10 17.58 -1.53
CA ASN A 92 -11.81 18.93 -2.04
C ASN A 92 -12.45 20.09 -1.25
N ILE A 93 -13.65 19.87 -0.70
CA ILE A 93 -14.42 20.91 0.03
C ILE A 93 -14.64 20.49 1.48
N THR A 94 -14.91 19.21 1.72
CA THR A 94 -15.13 18.67 3.05
C THR A 94 -14.37 17.36 3.21
N PHE A 95 -13.55 17.27 4.26
CA PHE A 95 -12.88 16.02 4.63
C PHE A 95 -13.89 14.93 4.97
N THR A 96 -13.59 13.70 4.58
CA THR A 96 -14.39 12.52 4.91
C THR A 96 -14.45 12.35 6.43
N LYS A 97 -15.67 12.30 6.97
CA LYS A 97 -15.86 12.12 8.42
C LYS A 97 -15.57 10.66 8.78
N LEU A 98 -14.99 10.43 9.95
CA LEU A 98 -14.70 9.08 10.45
C LEU A 98 -15.95 8.18 10.45
N LYS A 99 -17.10 8.73 10.88
CA LYS A 99 -18.40 8.03 10.85
C LYS A 99 -18.84 7.59 9.44
N THR A 100 -18.41 8.28 8.39
CA THR A 100 -18.71 7.90 7.00
C THR A 100 -17.92 6.66 6.62
N VAL A 101 -16.65 6.58 7.03
CA VAL A 101 -15.80 5.40 6.79
C VAL A 101 -16.36 4.18 7.54
N TYR A 102 -16.71 4.34 8.82
CA TYR A 102 -17.36 3.26 9.58
C TYR A 102 -18.71 2.85 9.00
N ALA A 103 -19.53 3.80 8.54
CA ALA A 103 -20.80 3.47 7.88
C ALA A 103 -20.60 2.66 6.59
N LEU A 104 -19.50 2.89 5.85
CA LEU A 104 -19.13 2.06 4.71
C LEU A 104 -18.70 0.66 5.16
N PHE A 105 -17.87 0.55 6.21
CA PHE A 105 -17.44 -0.74 6.75
C PHE A 105 -18.62 -1.59 7.22
N ASP A 106 -19.52 -0.99 8.00
CA ASP A 106 -20.74 -1.64 8.49
C ASP A 106 -21.61 -2.12 7.32
N PHE A 107 -21.85 -1.24 6.35
CA PHE A 107 -22.64 -1.58 5.17
C PHE A 107 -22.04 -2.76 4.41
N LEU A 108 -20.74 -2.74 4.12
CA LEU A 108 -20.09 -3.80 3.36
C LEU A 108 -20.05 -5.11 4.12
N ALA A 109 -19.71 -5.09 5.41
CA ALA A 109 -19.71 -6.31 6.24
C ALA A 109 -21.10 -6.96 6.29
N ASP A 110 -22.16 -6.16 6.44
CA ASP A 110 -23.54 -6.65 6.44
C ASP A 110 -23.94 -7.22 5.07
N GLN A 111 -23.59 -6.54 3.98
CA GLN A 111 -23.85 -7.04 2.62
C GLN A 111 -23.11 -8.34 2.35
N PHE A 112 -21.82 -8.41 2.67
CA PHE A 112 -21.02 -9.61 2.43
C PHE A 112 -21.52 -10.81 3.21
N LYS A 113 -21.96 -10.59 4.46
CA LYS A 113 -22.58 -11.64 5.27
C LYS A 113 -23.89 -12.14 4.64
N ARG A 114 -24.75 -11.25 4.11
CA ARG A 114 -26.00 -11.63 3.42
C ARG A 114 -25.74 -12.42 2.15
N LEU A 115 -24.65 -12.10 1.44
CA LEU A 115 -24.26 -12.75 0.18
C LEU A 115 -23.39 -14.00 0.38
N ASN A 116 -23.19 -14.44 1.62
CA ASN A 116 -22.31 -15.55 1.99
C ASN A 116 -20.89 -15.41 1.42
N ILE A 117 -20.37 -14.18 1.34
CA ILE A 117 -18.98 -13.92 0.95
C ILE A 117 -18.07 -14.26 2.12
N ALA A 118 -17.06 -15.09 1.84
CA ALA A 118 -16.14 -15.60 2.85
C ALA A 118 -15.38 -14.46 3.55
N GLU A 119 -15.22 -14.59 4.87
CA GLU A 119 -14.35 -13.74 5.66
C GLU A 119 -12.90 -13.82 5.16
N GLN A 120 -12.19 -12.70 5.27
CA GLN A 120 -10.81 -12.53 4.80
C GLN A 120 -9.80 -12.62 5.94
N ASN A 121 -10.09 -13.46 6.92
CA ASN A 121 -9.25 -13.74 8.10
C ASN A 121 -8.28 -14.91 7.88
N LYS A 122 -8.00 -15.27 6.63
CA LYS A 122 -7.07 -16.32 6.22
C LYS A 122 -5.98 -15.72 5.33
N CYS A 123 -4.96 -16.51 5.02
CA CYS A 123 -3.92 -16.09 4.09
C CYS A 123 -4.54 -15.70 2.74
N HIS A 124 -4.35 -14.45 2.30
CA HIS A 124 -4.93 -13.93 1.05
C HIS A 124 -4.36 -14.61 -0.19
N ARG A 125 -3.17 -15.21 -0.09
CA ARG A 125 -2.52 -15.90 -1.21
C ARG A 125 -2.97 -17.35 -1.39
N CYS A 126 -3.15 -18.11 -0.32
CA CYS A 126 -3.46 -19.55 -0.40
C CYS A 126 -4.80 -19.97 0.21
N GLY A 127 -5.51 -19.04 0.86
CA GLY A 127 -6.81 -19.29 1.50
C GLY A 127 -6.76 -20.22 2.73
N LYS A 128 -5.59 -20.69 3.16
CA LYS A 128 -5.45 -21.62 4.29
C LYS A 128 -5.58 -20.87 5.63
N ASN A 129 -6.24 -21.53 6.57
CA ASN A 129 -6.33 -21.09 7.96
C ASN A 129 -5.14 -21.63 8.74
N GLN A 130 -4.05 -20.86 8.78
CA GLN A 130 -2.80 -21.17 9.47
C GLN A 130 -2.37 -19.95 10.28
N LYS A 131 -1.22 -20.02 10.95
CA LYS A 131 -0.62 -18.82 11.55
C LYS A 131 -0.42 -17.77 10.47
N ILE A 132 -1.14 -16.66 10.61
CA ILE A 132 -1.15 -15.54 9.68
C ILE A 132 -0.49 -14.32 10.32
N ASN A 133 0.19 -13.53 9.51
CA ASN A 133 0.79 -12.27 9.91
C ASN A 133 0.34 -11.17 8.94
N TYR A 134 0.45 -9.93 9.40
CA TYR A 134 0.08 -8.73 8.67
C TYR A 134 1.33 -8.09 8.07
N TYR A 135 1.28 -7.78 6.78
CA TYR A 135 2.41 -7.22 6.04
C TYR A 135 1.99 -5.96 5.28
N ASN A 136 2.94 -5.03 5.12
CA ASN A 136 2.82 -3.92 4.18
C ASN A 136 3.50 -4.33 2.86
N LEU A 137 2.73 -4.40 1.78
CA LEU A 137 3.20 -4.69 0.43
C LEU A 137 2.87 -3.49 -0.47
N HIS A 138 3.88 -2.69 -0.80
CA HIS A 138 3.72 -1.48 -1.64
C HIS A 138 2.58 -0.57 -1.16
N ASP A 139 2.59 -0.22 0.13
CA ASP A 139 1.58 0.63 0.77
C ASP A 139 0.16 0.05 0.81
N THR A 140 0.03 -1.24 0.48
CA THR A 140 -1.19 -2.02 0.67
C THR A 140 -0.98 -3.07 1.75
N GLY A 141 -1.88 -3.09 2.73
CA GLY A 141 -1.91 -4.14 3.74
C GLY A 141 -2.33 -5.48 3.16
N ILE A 142 -1.72 -6.56 3.64
CA ILE A 142 -2.07 -7.93 3.25
C ILE A 142 -1.88 -8.90 4.43
N ILE A 143 -2.66 -9.99 4.44
CA ILE A 143 -2.51 -11.11 5.37
C ILE A 143 -1.88 -12.29 4.64
N LEU A 144 -0.74 -12.78 5.14
CA LEU A 144 -0.06 -13.95 4.59
C LEU A 144 0.31 -14.95 5.69
N CYS A 145 0.37 -16.23 5.34
CA CYS A 145 1.04 -17.23 6.17
C CYS A 145 2.55 -17.25 5.88
N ASP A 146 3.33 -17.79 6.82
CA ASP A 146 4.80 -17.83 6.74
C ASP A 146 5.29 -18.48 5.44
N THR A 147 4.65 -19.57 5.00
CA THR A 147 5.01 -20.25 3.74
C THR A 147 4.81 -19.34 2.53
N CYS A 148 3.67 -18.63 2.45
CA CYS A 148 3.38 -17.75 1.32
C CYS A 148 4.28 -16.52 1.30
N PHE A 149 4.63 -15.98 2.48
CA PHE A 149 5.58 -14.89 2.60
C PHE A 149 6.98 -15.33 2.13
N ASN A 150 7.49 -16.45 2.63
CA ASN A 150 8.81 -16.96 2.25
C ASN A 150 8.89 -17.26 0.74
N ASN A 151 7.83 -17.83 0.16
CA ASN A 151 7.77 -18.07 -1.28
C ASN A 151 7.79 -16.76 -2.10
N ALA A 152 7.08 -15.71 -1.65
CA ALA A 152 7.11 -14.41 -2.32
C ALA A 152 8.51 -13.78 -2.31
N ILE A 153 9.23 -13.87 -1.17
CA ILE A 153 10.61 -13.39 -1.07
C ILE A 153 11.53 -14.18 -2.00
N LEU A 154 11.38 -15.51 -2.06
CA LEU A 154 12.18 -16.35 -2.93
C LEU A 154 11.93 -16.05 -4.42
N GLU A 155 10.67 -15.88 -4.82
CA GLU A 155 10.28 -15.47 -6.18
C GLU A 155 10.90 -14.12 -6.54
N PHE A 156 10.87 -13.14 -5.63
CA PHE A 156 11.48 -11.83 -5.85
C PHE A 156 13.01 -11.94 -6.02
N GLN A 157 13.68 -12.74 -5.19
CA GLN A 157 15.13 -12.93 -5.26
C GLN A 157 15.59 -13.71 -6.49
N THR A 158 14.75 -14.61 -7.00
CA THR A 158 15.06 -15.46 -8.15
C THR A 158 14.62 -14.85 -9.48
N ASN A 159 13.87 -13.75 -9.45
CA ASN A 159 13.43 -13.05 -10.66
C ASN A 159 14.64 -12.51 -11.44
N ARG A 160 14.84 -13.10 -12.63
CA ARG A 160 15.99 -12.78 -13.50
C ARG A 160 15.96 -11.33 -13.99
N GLU A 161 14.79 -10.77 -14.26
CA GLU A 161 14.66 -9.40 -14.75
C GLU A 161 15.11 -8.38 -13.69
N VAL A 162 14.68 -8.58 -12.43
CA VAL A 162 15.12 -7.74 -11.30
C VAL A 162 16.63 -7.86 -11.10
N LYS A 163 17.15 -9.08 -11.20
CA LYS A 163 18.58 -9.37 -11.07
C LYS A 163 19.37 -8.66 -12.18
N GLU A 164 18.94 -8.74 -13.42
CA GLU A 164 19.59 -8.10 -14.57
C GLU A 164 19.60 -6.57 -14.46
N VAL A 165 18.46 -5.94 -14.13
CA VAL A 165 18.38 -4.49 -13.91
C VAL A 165 19.28 -4.05 -12.77
N PHE A 166 19.32 -4.81 -11.68
CA PHE A 166 20.20 -4.53 -10.53
C PHE A 166 21.69 -4.63 -10.91
N TYR A 167 22.08 -5.67 -11.65
CA TYR A 167 23.47 -5.80 -12.13
C TYR A 167 23.86 -4.70 -13.11
N GLN A 168 22.99 -4.36 -14.07
CA GLN A 168 23.23 -3.24 -14.98
C GLN A 168 23.44 -1.93 -14.20
N SER A 169 22.61 -1.67 -13.20
CA SER A 169 22.72 -0.48 -12.35
C SER A 169 24.06 -0.45 -11.60
N ILE A 170 24.50 -1.57 -11.02
CA ILE A 170 25.81 -1.67 -10.36
C ILE A 170 26.95 -1.35 -11.32
N VAL A 171 26.94 -1.92 -12.53
CA VAL A 171 27.99 -1.72 -13.53
C VAL A 171 28.07 -0.26 -13.95
N ILE A 172 26.92 0.38 -14.21
CA ILE A 172 26.85 1.80 -14.58
C ILE A 172 27.38 2.67 -13.44
N SER A 173 26.95 2.43 -12.19
CA SER A 173 27.45 3.17 -11.02
C SER A 173 28.96 3.03 -10.85
N PHE A 174 29.51 1.82 -11.05
CA PHE A 174 30.95 1.58 -10.96
C PHE A 174 31.75 2.34 -12.03
N ILE A 175 31.26 2.38 -13.28
CA ILE A 175 31.89 3.13 -14.37
C ILE A 175 31.88 4.62 -14.06
N LEU A 176 30.73 5.17 -13.67
CA LEU A 176 30.60 6.60 -13.34
C LEU A 176 31.51 7.01 -12.17
N ALA A 177 31.57 6.20 -11.11
CA ALA A 177 32.46 6.45 -9.99
C ALA A 177 33.93 6.41 -10.42
N SER A 178 34.31 5.46 -11.28
CA SER A 178 35.67 5.32 -11.79
C SER A 178 36.09 6.52 -12.65
N LEU A 179 35.20 7.04 -13.49
CA LEU A 179 35.45 8.27 -14.26
C LEU A 179 35.65 9.50 -13.34
N ALA A 180 34.85 9.61 -12.28
CA ALA A 180 35.03 10.67 -11.29
C ALA A 180 36.41 10.58 -10.60
N TRP A 181 36.83 9.38 -10.20
CA TRP A 181 38.16 9.16 -9.60
C TRP A 181 39.30 9.46 -10.57
N ILE A 182 39.19 9.03 -11.83
CA ILE A 182 40.18 9.33 -12.87
C ILE A 182 40.27 10.85 -13.07
N TRP A 183 39.14 11.53 -13.21
CA TRP A 183 39.11 12.99 -13.35
C TRP A 183 39.78 13.71 -12.17
N LEU A 184 39.49 13.27 -10.95
CA LEU A 184 40.07 13.82 -9.71
C LEU A 184 41.59 13.62 -9.66
N LEU A 185 42.08 12.44 -10.04
CA LEU A 185 43.52 12.16 -10.13
C LEU A 185 44.23 13.03 -11.18
N PHE A 186 43.61 13.29 -12.34
CA PHE A 186 44.20 14.13 -13.37
C PHE A 186 44.17 15.62 -13.02
N PHE A 187 43.07 16.14 -12.45
CA PHE A 187 42.99 17.55 -12.05
C PHE A 187 43.83 17.88 -10.81
N MET A 188 43.95 16.96 -9.85
CA MET A 188 44.83 17.17 -8.69
C MET A 188 46.32 17.05 -9.03
N LYS A 189 46.68 16.39 -10.14
CA LYS A 189 48.07 16.25 -10.56
C LYS A 189 48.74 17.58 -10.92
N ASP A 190 47.98 18.52 -11.48
CA ASP A 190 48.50 19.83 -11.91
C ASP A 190 48.58 20.86 -10.77
N ASN A 191 47.93 20.58 -9.65
CA ASN A 191 48.09 21.37 -8.43
C ASN A 191 49.39 20.97 -7.74
N LYS A 192 50.46 21.74 -7.95
CA LYS A 192 51.67 21.65 -7.10
C LYS A 192 51.22 21.75 -5.64
N LEU A 193 51.32 20.65 -4.91
CA LEU A 193 51.10 20.63 -3.47
C LEU A 193 52.18 21.48 -2.82
N ILE A 194 51.91 22.79 -2.64
CA ILE A 194 52.78 23.68 -1.88
C ILE A 194 52.57 23.34 -0.42
N VAL A 195 53.41 22.46 0.11
CA VAL A 195 53.48 22.18 1.55
C VAL A 195 54.03 23.44 2.21
N LYS A 196 53.15 24.22 2.85
CA LYS A 196 53.56 25.30 3.73
C LYS A 196 53.73 24.73 5.14
N PRO A 197 54.80 25.09 5.86
CA PRO A 197 54.91 24.75 7.28
C PRO A 197 53.70 25.33 8.02
N ALA A 198 53.12 24.54 8.92
CA ALA A 198 51.97 24.95 9.71
C ALA A 198 52.43 25.94 10.78
N ASP A 199 51.83 27.12 10.78
CA ASP A 199 52.02 28.07 11.87
C ASP A 199 51.34 27.53 13.14
N LYS A 200 52.02 27.69 14.28
CA LYS A 200 51.41 27.50 15.59
C LYS A 200 50.50 28.70 15.90
N PHE A 201 49.47 28.44 16.69
CA PHE A 201 48.53 29.45 17.20
C PHE A 201 49.23 30.69 17.75
#